data_AF-A0A6D2L6T2-F1
#
_entry.id   AF-A0A6D2L6T2-F1
#
_cell.length_a   1.000
_cell.length_b   1.000
_cell.length_c   1.000
_cell.angle_alpha   90.00
_cell.angle_beta   90.00
_cell.angle_gamma   90.00
#
_symmetry.space_group_name_H-M   'P 1'
#
loop_
_entity.id
_entity.type
_entity.pdbx_description
1 polymer ?
#
loop_
_entity_poly.entity_id
_entity_poly.type
_entity_poly.pdbx_seq_one_letter_code
_entity_poly.pdbx_strand_id
1 'polypeptide(L)'
;MFHKCAATKLIDMISRVKERGQQPYWILDDYYKDLVDYWATDKAKERSKKASKSRMSDRNGLGPHKHRAGSRSYAKVADLLKKKTGDASYIEVLRETHKKRDGSFVDERARLISEGFDKDLADHIVDDEFPTGEEPTPQKKNEMYLKLVDATNRGVFGLGSLLSELSINCELPPTTISQLENDETFKQTLLK
;
A
#
# COMPACT_ATOMS: atom_id res chain seq x y z
N MET A 1 -27.74 -0.30 -1.06
CA MET A 1 -26.46 -0.84 -0.56
C MET A 1 -26.42 -2.37 -0.60
N PHE A 2 -27.47 -3.05 -0.12
CA PHE A 2 -27.57 -4.52 -0.07
C PHE A 2 -27.31 -5.23 -1.42
N HIS A 3 -27.99 -4.85 -2.51
CA HIS A 3 -27.82 -5.52 -3.80
C HIS A 3 -26.39 -5.48 -4.35
N LYS A 4 -25.65 -4.38 -4.10
CA LYS A 4 -24.24 -4.27 -4.49
C LYS A 4 -23.38 -5.27 -3.72
N CYS A 5 -23.57 -5.36 -2.41
CA CYS A 5 -22.86 -6.32 -1.57
C CYS A 5 -23.15 -7.77 -1.98
N ALA A 6 -24.43 -8.09 -2.22
CA ALA A 6 -24.85 -9.42 -2.68
C ALA A 6 -24.22 -9.78 -4.03
N ALA A 7 -24.22 -8.85 -5.00
CA ALA A 7 -23.59 -9.05 -6.29
C ALA A 7 -22.08 -9.33 -6.17
N THR A 8 -21.36 -8.55 -5.36
CA THR A 8 -19.92 -8.80 -5.12
C THR A 8 -19.67 -10.18 -4.53
N LYS A 9 -20.49 -10.61 -3.56
CA LYS A 9 -20.38 -11.95 -2.96
C LYS A 9 -20.65 -13.06 -3.97
N LEU A 10 -21.64 -12.88 -4.84
CA LEU A 10 -21.92 -13.84 -5.90
C LEU A 10 -20.75 -13.94 -6.88
N ILE A 11 -20.13 -12.82 -7.26
CA ILE A 11 -18.93 -12.81 -8.13
C ILE A 11 -17.77 -13.55 -7.47
N ASP A 12 -17.53 -13.36 -6.17
CA ASP A 12 -16.50 -14.10 -5.43
C ASP A 12 -16.78 -15.61 -5.44
N MET A 13 -18.04 -16.01 -5.23
CA MET A 13 -18.45 -17.42 -5.25
C MET A 13 -18.26 -18.04 -6.63
N ILE A 14 -18.68 -17.35 -7.69
CA ILE A 14 -18.48 -17.77 -9.09
C ILE A 14 -16.99 -17.88 -9.44
N SER A 15 -16.16 -16.98 -8.93
CA SER A 15 -14.70 -17.03 -9.14
C SER A 15 -14.09 -18.30 -8.52
N ARG A 16 -14.55 -18.71 -7.34
CA ARG A 16 -14.14 -19.98 -6.71
C ARG A 16 -14.61 -21.22 -7.48
N VAL A 17 -15.79 -21.14 -8.10
CA VAL A 17 -16.30 -22.20 -8.99
C VAL A 17 -15.36 -22.36 -10.19
N LYS A 18 -14.94 -21.26 -10.82
CA LYS A 18 -13.95 -21.27 -11.90
C LYS A 18 -12.64 -21.92 -11.48
N GLU A 19 -12.12 -21.58 -10.30
CA GLU A 19 -10.87 -22.14 -9.78
C GLU A 19 -10.96 -23.65 -9.52
N ARG A 20 -12.11 -24.13 -9.04
CA ARG A 20 -12.35 -25.55 -8.76
C ARG A 20 -12.67 -26.37 -10.01
N GLY A 21 -13.23 -25.73 -11.03
CA GLY A 21 -13.66 -26.39 -12.27
C GLY A 21 -14.83 -27.38 -12.09
N GLN A 22 -15.59 -27.24 -11.01
CA GLN A 22 -16.71 -28.12 -10.67
C GLN A 22 -17.99 -27.31 -10.51
N GLN A 23 -19.08 -27.78 -11.10
CA GLN A 23 -20.40 -27.16 -10.96
C GLN A 23 -20.93 -27.31 -9.54
N PRO A 24 -21.37 -26.23 -8.88
CA PRO A 24 -22.04 -26.31 -7.60
C PRO A 24 -23.56 -26.53 -7.75
N TYR A 25 -24.20 -27.07 -6.71
CA TYR A 25 -25.64 -27.35 -6.69
C TYR A 25 -26.56 -26.12 -6.87
N TRP A 26 -26.05 -24.91 -6.58
CA TRP A 26 -26.83 -23.66 -6.63
C TRP A 26 -26.73 -22.92 -7.97
N ILE A 27 -25.93 -23.41 -8.92
CA ILE A 27 -25.91 -22.91 -10.30
C ILE A 27 -26.61 -23.95 -11.18
N LEU A 28 -27.65 -23.54 -11.90
CA LEU A 28 -28.33 -24.40 -12.87
C LEU A 28 -27.41 -24.74 -14.05
N ASP A 29 -27.61 -25.92 -14.63
CA ASP A 29 -26.76 -26.49 -15.68
C ASP A 29 -26.56 -25.53 -16.86
N ASP A 30 -27.63 -24.92 -17.36
CA ASP A 30 -27.59 -23.98 -18.48
C ASP A 30 -26.67 -22.79 -18.19
N TYR A 31 -26.78 -22.19 -17.00
CA TYR A 31 -25.93 -21.07 -16.60
C TYR A 31 -24.48 -21.50 -16.34
N TYR A 32 -24.25 -22.70 -15.82
CA TYR A 32 -22.89 -23.20 -15.64
C TYR A 32 -22.19 -23.39 -16.98
N LYS A 33 -22.90 -23.93 -17.97
CA LYS A 33 -22.40 -24.10 -19.33
C LYS A 33 -22.02 -22.74 -19.95
N ASP A 34 -22.91 -21.75 -19.85
CA ASP A 34 -22.63 -20.39 -20.34
C ASP A 34 -21.39 -19.77 -19.68
N LEU A 35 -21.20 -20.00 -18.38
CA LEU A 35 -20.02 -19.52 -17.64
C LEU A 35 -18.73 -20.20 -18.13
N VAL A 36 -18.76 -21.51 -18.33
CA VAL A 36 -17.62 -22.29 -18.85
C VAL A 36 -17.25 -21.83 -20.25
N ASP A 37 -18.23 -21.66 -21.13
CA ASP A 37 -18.04 -21.18 -22.50
C ASP A 37 -17.44 -19.76 -22.50
N TYR A 38 -17.97 -18.86 -21.65
CA TYR A 38 -17.41 -17.53 -21.46
C TYR A 38 -15.95 -17.57 -20.97
N TRP A 39 -15.63 -18.40 -19.98
CA TRP A 39 -14.26 -18.52 -19.47
C TRP A 39 -13.28 -19.14 -20.46
N ALA A 40 -13.78 -19.95 -21.41
CA ALA A 40 -12.98 -20.53 -22.47
C ALA A 40 -12.59 -19.51 -23.56
N THR A 41 -13.31 -18.39 -23.68
CA THR A 41 -13.00 -17.33 -24.64
C THR A 41 -11.60 -16.74 -24.46
N ASP A 42 -10.96 -16.39 -25.56
CA ASP A 42 -9.62 -15.79 -25.54
C ASP A 42 -9.61 -14.45 -24.81
N LYS A 43 -10.68 -13.65 -24.96
CA LYS A 43 -10.85 -12.38 -24.25
C LYS A 43 -10.84 -12.58 -22.73
N ALA A 44 -11.53 -13.59 -22.21
CA ALA A 44 -11.56 -13.89 -20.78
C ALA A 44 -10.19 -14.37 -20.27
N LYS A 45 -9.52 -15.23 -21.05
CA LYS A 45 -8.16 -15.73 -20.74
C LYS A 45 -7.13 -14.60 -20.75
N GLU A 46 -7.15 -13.73 -21.75
CA GLU A 46 -6.23 -12.60 -21.86
C GLU A 46 -6.42 -11.62 -20.69
N ARG A 47 -7.68 -11.28 -20.36
CA ARG A 47 -7.99 -10.44 -19.21
C ARG A 47 -7.45 -11.04 -17.91
N SER A 48 -7.62 -12.36 -17.72
CA SER A 48 -7.09 -13.07 -16.56
C SER A 48 -5.55 -13.03 -16.53
N LYS A 49 -4.88 -13.29 -17.66
CA LYS A 49 -3.42 -13.24 -17.78
C LYS A 49 -2.88 -11.84 -17.51
N LYS A 50 -3.51 -10.79 -18.05
CA LYS A 50 -3.13 -9.39 -17.81
C LYS A 50 -3.30 -9.00 -16.36
N ALA A 51 -4.42 -9.38 -15.72
CA ALA A 51 -4.65 -9.15 -14.30
C ALA A 51 -3.60 -9.88 -13.43
N SER A 52 -3.27 -11.14 -13.77
CA SER A 52 -2.24 -11.90 -13.08
C SER A 52 -0.87 -11.25 -13.21
N LYS A 53 -0.46 -10.86 -14.43
CA LYS A 53 0.80 -10.15 -14.68
C LYS A 53 0.88 -8.83 -13.92
N SER A 54 -0.22 -8.07 -13.86
CA SER A 54 -0.27 -6.82 -13.11
C SER A 54 -0.07 -7.05 -11.60
N ARG A 55 -0.78 -8.03 -11.02
CA ARG A 55 -0.64 -8.40 -9.61
C ARG A 55 0.75 -8.92 -9.25
N MET A 56 1.40 -9.62 -10.19
CA MET A 56 2.73 -10.19 -10.03
C MET A 56 3.84 -9.33 -10.65
N SER A 57 3.56 -8.05 -10.93
CA SER A 57 4.55 -7.15 -11.52
C SER A 57 5.68 -6.86 -10.53
N ASP A 58 6.90 -6.79 -11.05
CA ASP A 58 8.12 -6.81 -10.23
C ASP A 58 8.58 -5.44 -9.71
N ARG A 59 7.84 -4.34 -9.94
CA ARG A 59 8.10 -2.99 -9.38
C ARG A 59 9.62 -2.65 -9.24
N ASN A 60 10.39 -2.83 -10.31
CA ASN A 60 11.84 -2.66 -10.36
C ASN A 60 12.67 -3.62 -9.47
N GLY A 61 12.33 -4.91 -9.43
CA GLY A 61 13.03 -5.91 -8.62
C GLY A 61 12.57 -5.99 -7.15
N LEU A 62 11.55 -5.21 -6.78
CA LEU A 62 10.98 -5.19 -5.42
C LEU A 62 9.83 -6.18 -5.25
N GLY A 63 9.44 -6.87 -6.32
CA GLY A 63 8.31 -7.79 -6.32
C GLY A 63 6.95 -7.14 -6.06
N PRO A 64 5.92 -7.98 -5.83
CA PRO A 64 4.56 -7.54 -5.56
C PRO A 64 4.47 -6.81 -4.22
N HIS A 65 3.62 -5.78 -4.15
CA HIS A 65 3.29 -5.10 -2.90
C HIS A 65 2.61 -6.08 -1.92
N LYS A 66 3.16 -6.23 -0.71
CA LYS A 66 2.61 -7.14 0.32
C LYS A 66 2.57 -6.46 1.68
N HIS A 67 1.48 -6.65 2.42
CA HIS A 67 1.36 -6.26 3.83
C HIS A 67 0.57 -7.32 4.60
N ARG A 68 0.63 -7.25 5.93
CA ARG A 68 0.04 -8.22 6.87
C ARG A 68 -1.02 -7.62 7.80
N ALA A 69 -1.39 -6.35 7.61
CA ALA A 69 -2.43 -5.68 8.39
C ALA A 69 -3.84 -6.33 8.27
N GLY A 70 -4.06 -7.16 7.24
CA GLY A 70 -5.36 -7.78 6.98
C GLY A 70 -6.41 -6.72 6.65
N SER A 71 -7.60 -6.85 7.24
CA SER A 71 -8.71 -5.88 7.09
C SER A 71 -8.56 -4.64 7.97
N ARG A 72 -7.51 -4.53 8.78
CA ARG A 72 -7.28 -3.37 9.64
C ARG A 72 -6.72 -2.22 8.82
N SER A 73 -7.26 -1.02 9.05
CA SER A 73 -6.66 0.21 8.51
C SER A 73 -5.33 0.51 9.21
N TYR A 74 -4.47 1.28 8.55
CA TYR A 74 -3.19 1.71 9.12
C TYR A 74 -3.40 2.65 10.32
N ALA A 75 -4.44 3.48 10.29
CA ALA A 75 -4.87 4.26 11.46
C ALA A 75 -5.22 3.37 12.66
N LYS A 76 -5.94 2.26 12.43
CA LYS A 76 -6.25 1.32 13.50
C LYS A 76 -5.01 0.62 14.03
N VAL A 77 -4.03 0.34 13.18
CA VAL A 77 -2.74 -0.23 13.59
C VAL A 77 -1.98 0.78 14.47
N ALA A 78 -1.92 2.05 14.07
CA ALA A 78 -1.31 3.12 14.85
C ALA A 78 -1.97 3.29 16.23
N ASP A 79 -3.31 3.28 16.31
CA ASP A 79 -4.04 3.31 17.58
C ASP A 79 -3.66 2.16 18.52
N LEU A 80 -3.48 0.95 17.97
CA LEU A 80 -3.09 -0.22 18.75
C LEU A 80 -1.65 -0.13 19.22
N LEU A 81 -0.74 0.37 18.37
CA LEU A 81 0.66 0.60 18.73
C LEU A 81 0.79 1.66 19.83
N LYS A 82 0.06 2.77 19.70
CA LYS A 82 0.01 3.82 20.74
C LYS A 82 -0.43 3.28 22.10
N LYS A 83 -1.40 2.35 22.11
CA LYS A 83 -1.86 1.71 23.36
C LYS A 83 -0.89 0.68 23.92
N LYS A 84 -0.15 -0.02 23.06
CA LYS A 84 0.73 -1.13 23.45
C LYS A 84 2.12 -0.65 23.88
N THR A 85 2.71 0.26 23.11
CA THR A 85 4.10 0.69 23.25
C THR A 85 4.20 2.19 23.55
N GLY A 86 3.15 2.97 23.29
CA GLY A 86 3.20 4.44 23.37
C GLY A 86 3.75 5.10 22.11
N ASP A 87 4.52 4.37 21.30
CA ASP A 87 5.03 4.81 20.00
C ASP A 87 4.09 4.38 18.86
N ALA A 88 3.65 5.36 18.06
CA ALA A 88 2.86 5.16 16.86
C ALA A 88 3.49 5.88 15.65
N SER A 89 4.82 6.02 15.67
CA SER A 89 5.58 6.56 14.55
C SER A 89 5.39 5.74 13.27
N TYR A 90 5.61 6.39 12.14
CA TYR A 90 5.43 5.82 10.81
C TYR A 90 6.30 4.60 10.56
N ILE A 91 7.51 4.60 11.10
CA ILE A 91 8.40 3.44 11.04
C ILE A 91 7.85 2.23 11.80
N GLU A 92 7.26 2.44 12.98
CA GLU A 92 6.67 1.35 13.77
C GLU A 92 5.39 0.82 13.13
N VAL A 93 4.57 1.70 12.54
CA VAL A 93 3.41 1.27 11.74
C VAL A 93 3.87 0.44 10.52
N LEU A 94 4.91 0.88 9.80
CA LEU A 94 5.47 0.12 8.68
C LEU A 94 5.93 -1.27 9.14
N ARG A 95 6.70 -1.34 10.23
CA ARG A 95 7.21 -2.59 10.81
C ARG A 95 6.07 -3.51 11.23
N GLU A 96 5.08 -3.04 11.98
CA GLU A 96 3.95 -3.86 12.41
C GLU A 96 3.14 -4.39 11.21
N THR A 97 3.00 -3.60 10.16
CA THR A 97 2.22 -3.99 8.97
C THR A 97 2.99 -4.86 7.99
N HIS A 98 4.33 -4.85 7.97
CA HIS A 98 5.14 -5.55 6.96
C HIS A 98 6.11 -6.58 7.53
N LYS A 99 6.26 -6.67 8.86
CA LYS A 99 7.08 -7.66 9.54
C LYS A 99 6.26 -8.89 9.92
N LYS A 100 6.89 -10.06 9.84
CA LYS A 100 6.36 -11.34 10.31
C LYS A 100 6.76 -11.57 11.77
N ARG A 101 6.18 -12.60 12.39
CA ARG A 101 6.52 -13.00 13.77
C ARG A 101 7.96 -13.53 13.90
N ASP A 102 8.51 -14.06 12.82
CA ASP A 102 9.92 -14.50 12.72
C ASP A 102 10.89 -13.30 12.56
N GLY A 103 10.38 -12.08 12.46
CA GLY A 103 11.16 -10.86 12.24
C GLY A 103 11.47 -10.54 10.77
N SER A 104 11.12 -11.42 9.82
CA SER A 104 11.34 -11.19 8.39
C SER A 104 10.33 -10.20 7.81
N PHE A 105 10.71 -9.46 6.78
CA PHE A 105 9.79 -8.61 6.02
C PHE A 105 9.04 -9.41 4.94
N VAL A 106 7.80 -9.04 4.64
CA VAL A 106 7.03 -9.60 3.51
C VAL A 106 7.16 -8.80 2.22
N ASP A 107 7.61 -7.55 2.30
CA ASP A 107 7.79 -6.64 1.19
C ASP A 107 9.21 -6.08 1.23
N GLU A 108 9.89 -6.14 0.09
CA GLU A 108 11.29 -5.77 -0.01
C GLU A 108 11.50 -4.27 0.14
N ARG A 109 10.56 -3.45 -0.32
CA ARG A 109 10.62 -1.99 -0.13
C ARG A 109 10.48 -1.64 1.35
N ALA A 110 9.59 -2.33 2.08
CA ALA A 110 9.45 -2.12 3.52
C ALA A 110 10.74 -2.49 4.28
N ARG A 111 11.44 -3.55 3.85
CA ARG A 111 12.75 -3.92 4.40
C ARG A 111 13.78 -2.82 4.20
N LEU A 112 13.95 -2.35 2.96
CA LEU A 112 14.91 -1.30 2.61
C LEU A 112 14.64 0.00 3.36
N ILE A 113 13.37 0.39 3.51
CA ILE A 113 13.00 1.58 4.28
C ILE A 113 13.33 1.39 5.76
N SER A 114 13.02 0.23 6.35
CA SER A 114 13.37 -0.03 7.75
C SER A 114 14.87 -0.01 7.99
N GLU A 115 15.64 -0.68 7.13
CA GLU A 115 17.10 -0.72 7.23
C GLU A 115 17.74 0.65 6.99
N GLY A 116 17.20 1.44 6.05
CA GLY A 116 17.65 2.81 5.81
C GLY A 116 17.37 3.72 6.99
N PHE A 117 16.21 3.57 7.64
CA PHE A 117 15.85 4.34 8.83
C PHE A 117 16.75 4.02 10.02
N ASP A 118 17.09 2.74 10.21
CA ASP A 118 17.99 2.33 11.30
C ASP A 118 19.42 2.88 11.09
N LYS A 119 19.87 3.03 9.84
CA LYS A 119 21.15 3.67 9.51
C LYS A 119 21.12 5.18 9.76
N ASP A 120 20.09 5.86 9.26
CA ASP A 120 19.89 7.30 9.44
C ASP A 120 19.84 7.66 10.95
N LEU A 121 19.14 6.84 11.73
CA LEU A 121 19.10 6.99 13.18
C LEU A 121 20.47 6.79 13.83
N ALA A 122 21.26 5.82 13.37
CA ALA A 122 22.61 5.59 13.89
C ALA A 122 23.55 6.76 13.58
N ASP A 123 23.51 7.29 12.36
CA ASP A 123 24.33 8.41 11.93
C ASP A 123 23.99 9.69 12.74
N HIS A 124 22.69 9.97 12.94
CA HIS A 124 22.24 11.11 13.76
C HIS A 124 22.60 11.01 15.25
N ILE A 125 22.82 9.80 15.80
CA ILE A 125 23.34 9.61 17.17
C ILE A 125 24.84 9.94 17.23
N VAL A 126 25.59 9.69 16.16
CA VAL A 126 27.04 9.96 16.09
C VAL A 126 27.32 11.46 15.94
N ASP A 127 26.44 12.20 15.29
CA ASP A 127 26.58 13.65 15.04
C ASP A 127 26.14 14.56 16.22
N ASP A 128 25.95 14.02 17.43
CA ASP A 128 25.56 14.74 18.67
C ASP A 128 24.21 15.53 18.60
N GLU A 129 23.38 15.30 17.57
CA GLU A 129 22.04 15.93 17.48
C GLU A 129 21.05 15.38 18.51
N PHE A 130 21.34 14.20 19.08
CA PHE A 130 20.60 13.59 20.18
C PHE A 130 21.57 13.25 21.32
N PRO A 131 21.42 13.80 22.54
CA PRO A 131 22.28 13.42 23.65
C PRO A 131 22.14 11.92 23.93
N THR A 132 23.27 11.28 24.21
CA THR A 132 23.37 9.86 24.54
C THR A 132 22.33 9.46 25.60
N GLY A 133 21.25 8.78 25.19
CA GLY A 133 20.23 8.23 26.09
C GLY A 133 18.79 8.69 25.85
N GLU A 134 18.53 9.69 25.01
CA GLU A 134 17.15 10.08 24.66
C GLU A 134 16.71 9.46 23.33
N GLU A 135 15.69 8.59 23.36
CA GLU A 135 15.07 8.11 22.12
C GLU A 135 14.40 9.28 21.37
N PRO A 136 14.50 9.36 20.04
CA PRO A 136 13.85 10.41 19.28
C PRO A 136 12.35 10.40 19.49
N THR A 137 11.74 11.58 19.62
CA THR A 137 10.29 11.69 19.74
C THR A 137 9.60 11.09 18.50
N PRO A 138 8.37 10.54 18.63
CA PRO A 138 7.64 10.01 17.48
C PRO A 138 7.49 11.00 16.32
N GLN A 139 7.41 12.31 16.61
CA GLN A 139 7.39 13.37 15.60
C GLN A 139 8.69 13.43 14.81
N LYS A 140 9.83 13.41 15.47
CA LYS A 140 11.14 13.43 14.81
C LYS A 140 11.38 12.15 14.00
N LYS A 141 10.95 10.98 14.51
CA LYS A 141 10.95 9.72 13.75
C LYS A 141 10.10 9.83 12.47
N ASN A 142 8.95 10.50 12.54
CA ASN A 142 8.10 10.71 11.37
C ASN A 142 8.74 11.63 10.32
N GLU A 143 9.42 12.70 10.75
CA GLU A 143 10.14 13.60 9.83
C GLU A 143 11.28 12.87 9.10
N MET A 144 12.10 12.10 9.83
CA MET A 144 13.16 11.27 9.23
C MET A 144 12.57 10.27 8.23
N TYR A 145 11.47 9.61 8.60
CA TYR A 145 10.77 8.68 7.72
C TYR A 145 10.28 9.34 6.43
N LEU A 146 9.72 10.55 6.50
CA LEU A 146 9.24 11.29 5.32
C LEU A 146 10.38 11.75 4.41
N LYS A 147 11.54 12.08 4.97
CA LYS A 147 12.75 12.41 4.18
C LYS A 147 13.31 11.17 3.48
N LEU A 148 13.33 10.03 4.17
CA LEU A 148 13.86 8.77 3.62
C LEU A 148 12.93 8.19 2.54
N VAL A 149 11.63 8.25 2.76
CA VAL A 149 10.63 7.74 1.81
C VAL A 149 10.24 8.87 0.89
N ASP A 150 11.01 9.07 -0.19
CA ASP A 150 10.70 10.04 -1.25
C ASP A 150 9.19 10.02 -1.53
N ALA A 151 8.54 11.14 -1.21
CA ALA A 151 7.11 11.31 -1.41
C ALA A 151 6.84 11.27 -2.91
N THR A 152 6.40 10.12 -3.42
CA THR A 152 6.00 10.02 -4.81
C THR A 152 4.70 10.79 -5.04
N ASN A 153 4.42 11.19 -6.28
CA ASN A 153 3.14 11.82 -6.67
C ASN A 153 1.88 11.00 -6.30
N ARG A 154 2.02 9.74 -5.85
CA ARG A 154 0.93 8.86 -5.41
C ARG A 154 0.84 8.68 -3.89
N GLY A 155 1.65 9.40 -3.12
CA GLY A 155 1.72 9.33 -1.66
C GLY A 155 2.98 8.64 -1.12
N VAL A 156 3.03 8.54 0.21
CA VAL A 156 4.13 7.94 0.97
C VAL A 156 3.87 6.45 1.19
N PHE A 157 4.87 5.62 0.90
CA PHE A 157 4.78 4.18 1.07
C PHE A 157 4.58 3.79 2.55
N GLY A 158 3.75 2.78 2.79
CA GLY A 158 3.59 2.18 4.14
C GLY A 158 2.70 2.95 5.12
N LEU A 159 2.12 4.10 4.73
CA LEU A 159 1.24 4.89 5.61
C LEU A 159 -0.26 4.61 5.44
N GLY A 160 -0.66 4.14 4.26
CA GLY A 160 -2.08 3.89 3.96
C GLY A 160 -2.95 5.12 4.25
N SER A 161 -3.90 4.97 5.18
CA SER A 161 -4.82 6.05 5.57
C SER A 161 -4.19 7.17 6.40
N LEU A 162 -3.02 6.96 7.01
CA LEU A 162 -2.35 7.95 7.87
C LEU A 162 -1.90 9.19 7.09
N LEU A 163 -1.66 9.05 5.78
CA LEU A 163 -1.29 10.19 4.92
C LEU A 163 -2.44 11.22 4.80
N SER A 164 -3.69 10.77 4.89
CA SER A 164 -4.85 11.66 4.81
C SER A 164 -4.94 12.64 6.00
N GLU A 165 -4.33 12.28 7.14
CA GLU A 165 -4.30 13.13 8.34
C GLU A 165 -3.19 14.20 8.26
N LEU A 166 -2.14 13.97 7.47
CA LEU A 166 -1.09 14.95 7.17
C LEU A 166 -1.57 16.02 6.18
N SER A 167 -2.36 15.64 5.17
CA SER A 167 -2.88 16.56 4.15
C SER A 167 -3.88 17.59 4.71
N ILE A 168 -4.33 17.44 5.95
CA ILE A 168 -5.23 18.38 6.63
C ILE A 168 -4.43 19.41 7.44
N ASN A 169 -3.14 19.15 7.74
CA ASN A 169 -2.38 19.89 8.76
C ASN A 169 -1.02 20.45 8.28
N CYS A 170 -0.63 20.26 7.02
CA CYS A 170 0.59 20.88 6.47
C CYS A 170 0.27 21.82 5.31
N GLU A 171 0.37 23.13 5.54
CA GLU A 171 0.62 24.07 4.44
C GLU A 171 1.96 23.67 3.78
N LEU A 172 1.88 23.27 2.51
CA LEU A 172 3.05 22.88 1.73
C LEU A 172 3.96 24.11 1.50
N PRO A 173 5.29 23.95 1.54
CA PRO A 173 6.21 25.06 1.25
C PRO A 173 6.04 25.57 -0.19
N PRO A 174 6.22 26.89 -0.41
CA PRO A 174 5.86 27.60 -1.65
C PRO A 174 6.63 27.14 -2.89
N THR A 175 7.67 26.33 -2.73
CA THR A 175 8.43 25.73 -3.84
C THR A 175 7.59 24.77 -4.69
N THR A 176 6.47 24.26 -4.16
CA THR A 176 5.59 23.31 -4.86
C THR A 176 4.64 24.01 -5.85
N ILE A 177 4.35 25.30 -5.65
CA ILE A 177 3.37 26.04 -6.47
C ILE A 177 3.93 26.39 -7.84
N SER A 178 5.22 26.73 -7.93
CA SER A 178 5.86 27.12 -9.19
C SER A 178 6.02 25.96 -10.19
N GLN A 179 6.03 24.71 -9.73
CA GLN A 179 6.08 23.54 -10.63
C GLN A 179 4.69 23.19 -11.18
N LEU A 180 3.61 23.53 -10.48
CA LEU A 180 2.24 23.29 -10.95
C LEU A 180 1.81 24.27 -12.05
N GLU A 181 2.24 25.53 -11.99
CA GLU A 181 1.92 26.55 -13.02
C GLU A 181 2.67 26.32 -14.34
N ASN A 182 3.89 25.78 -14.26
CA ASN A 182 4.69 25.43 -15.44
C ASN A 182 4.16 24.17 -16.16
N ASP A 183 3.55 23.23 -15.43
CA ASP A 183 2.95 22.03 -16.00
C ASP A 183 1.58 22.30 -16.67
N GLU A 184 0.80 23.27 -16.18
CA GLU A 184 -0.45 23.69 -16.85
C GLU A 184 -0.17 24.42 -18.16
N THR A 185 0.83 25.30 -18.20
CA THR A 185 1.24 26.01 -19.42
C THR A 185 1.83 25.07 -20.46
N PHE A 186 2.58 24.04 -20.05
CA PHE A 186 3.07 22.99 -20.95
C PHE A 186 1.94 22.13 -21.54
N LYS A 187 0.90 21.81 -20.76
CA LYS A 187 -0.27 21.05 -21.25
C LYS A 187 -1.18 21.86 -22.19
N GLN A 188 -1.31 23.18 -21.98
CA GLN A 188 -2.10 24.03 -22.89
C GLN A 188 -1.39 24.28 -24.24
N THR A 189 -0.07 24.19 -24.30
CA THR A 189 0.71 24.38 -25.54
C THR A 189 0.67 23.17 -26.46
N LEU A 190 0.31 21.99 -25.95
CA LEU A 190 0.23 20.73 -26.72
C LEU A 190 -1.17 20.40 -27.28
N LEU A 191 -2.14 21.30 -27.11
CA LEU A 191 -3.53 21.14 -27.58
C LEU A 191 -3.98 22.21 -28.58
N LYS A 192 -3.04 22.90 -29.25
CA LYS A 192 -3.33 23.73 -30.43
C LYS A 192 -2.62 23.18 -31.66
#